data_AF-Q4RL10-F1
#
_entry.id   AF-Q4RL10-F1
#
_cell.length_a   1.000
_cell.length_b   1.000
_cell.length_c   1.000
_cell.angle_alpha   90.00
_cell.angle_beta   90.00
_cell.angle_gamma   90.00
#
_symmetry.space_group_name_H-M   'P 1'
#
loop_
_entity.id
_entity.type
_entity.pdbx_description
1 polymer ?
#
loop_
_entity_poly.entity_id
_entity_poly.type
_entity_poly.pdbx_seq_one_letter_code
_entity_poly.pdbx_strand_id
1 'polypeptide(L)'
;METEEEQHITTLLCMGFPDPDVIRKALRLAKNDINEAVALLTNESPGLGYGYEPMESGPAPGLGSSGEGENSGRTGTGGFDPPPAYHDVVDSERSNDENGNCSGGSMEFPTTNLYELESRVFTDHWSIPYKREESLGKCLIASTCLARHGLAEADENCKRFMDRCMPEAFKKLLTSSAVHKWGTEIHEGIYNMLMLLVELVAERVKQDPVPVNLMGVLTMVRTLAMSVPEMHQYPV
;
A
#
# COMPACT_ATOMS: atom_id res chain seq x y z
N MET A 1 8.35 38.65 6.65
CA MET A 1 7.69 38.32 7.94
C MET A 1 6.58 37.40 7.52
N GLU A 2 6.83 36.10 7.51
CA GLU A 2 5.80 35.11 7.13
C GLU A 2 4.64 35.26 8.12
N THR A 3 3.43 35.41 7.59
CA THR A 3 2.25 35.58 8.44
C THR A 3 1.87 34.23 9.05
N GLU A 4 1.27 34.23 10.24
CA GLU A 4 0.80 33.01 10.90
C GLU A 4 -0.14 32.20 9.98
N GLU A 5 -0.86 32.87 9.07
CA GLU A 5 -1.68 32.28 8.01
C GLU A 5 -0.85 31.41 7.04
N GLU A 6 0.33 31.85 6.60
CA GLU A 6 1.19 31.09 5.67
C GLU A 6 1.76 29.81 6.31
N GLN A 7 2.06 29.87 7.61
CA GLN A 7 2.49 28.68 8.37
C GLN A 7 1.36 27.66 8.49
N HIS A 8 0.13 28.12 8.71
CA HIS A 8 -1.05 27.25 8.77
C HIS A 8 -1.38 26.64 7.39
N ILE A 9 -1.25 27.41 6.31
CA ILE A 9 -1.43 26.90 4.94
C ILE A 9 -0.43 25.79 4.65
N THR A 10 0.85 26.01 4.95
CA THR A 10 1.90 24.99 4.74
C THR A 10 1.62 23.73 5.56
N THR A 11 1.19 23.91 6.81
CA THR A 11 0.84 22.79 7.70
C THR A 11 -0.33 21.96 7.12
N LEU A 12 -1.36 22.61 6.59
CA LEU A 12 -2.51 21.94 5.98
C LEU A 12 -2.16 21.28 4.64
N LEU A 13 -1.27 21.86 3.84
CA LEU A 13 -0.72 21.21 2.65
C LEU A 13 0.05 19.93 3.03
N CYS A 14 0.84 19.97 4.11
CA CYS A 14 1.54 18.79 4.64
C CYS A 14 0.59 17.72 5.20
N MET A 15 -0.62 18.09 5.63
CA MET A 15 -1.66 17.15 6.06
C MET A 15 -2.39 16.47 4.89
N GLY A 16 -2.14 16.89 3.64
CA GLY A 16 -2.67 16.25 2.44
C GLY A 16 -3.84 16.98 1.77
N PHE A 17 -4.17 18.20 2.20
CA PHE A 17 -5.11 19.05 1.46
C PHE A 17 -4.40 19.62 0.23
N PRO A 18 -4.84 19.34 -1.01
CA PRO A 18 -4.05 19.65 -2.21
C PRO A 18 -4.18 21.10 -2.70
N ASP A 19 -5.22 21.82 -2.26
CA ASP A 19 -5.58 23.12 -2.82
C ASP A 19 -5.34 24.29 -1.83
N PRO A 20 -4.35 25.17 -2.08
CA PRO A 20 -4.03 26.29 -1.20
C PRO A 20 -5.10 27.39 -1.21
N ASP A 21 -5.92 27.50 -2.26
CA ASP A 21 -7.01 28.48 -2.34
C ASP A 21 -8.19 28.05 -1.45
N VAL A 22 -8.50 26.75 -1.43
CA VAL A 22 -9.53 26.16 -0.55
C VAL A 22 -9.07 26.22 0.92
N ILE A 23 -7.80 25.92 1.19
CA ILE A 23 -7.20 26.06 2.53
C ILE A 23 -7.28 27.51 3.02
N ARG A 24 -6.95 28.49 2.17
CA ARG A 24 -7.07 29.92 2.52
C ARG A 24 -8.52 30.33 2.82
N LYS A 25 -9.48 29.81 2.07
CA LYS A 25 -10.91 30.06 2.34
C LYS A 25 -11.35 29.44 3.67
N ALA A 26 -10.93 28.19 3.94
CA ALA A 26 -11.25 27.50 5.19
C ALA A 26 -10.63 28.20 6.41
N LEU A 27 -9.36 28.62 6.34
CA LEU A 27 -8.70 29.38 7.40
C LEU A 27 -9.36 30.74 7.66
N ARG A 28 -9.84 31.43 6.62
CA ARG A 28 -10.60 32.68 6.80
C ARG A 28 -11.93 32.45 7.52
N LEU A 29 -12.62 31.35 7.23
CA LEU A 29 -13.89 30.99 7.89
C LEU A 29 -13.64 30.52 9.33
N ALA A 30 -12.57 29.77 9.55
CA ALA A 30 -12.12 29.26 10.85
C ALA A 30 -11.34 30.29 11.70
N LYS A 31 -11.30 31.57 11.29
CA LYS A 31 -10.56 32.65 11.98
C LYS A 31 -9.11 32.29 12.32
N ASN A 32 -8.43 31.62 11.39
CA ASN A 32 -7.06 31.15 11.50
C ASN A 32 -6.83 30.01 12.52
N ASP A 33 -7.89 29.29 12.95
CA ASP A 33 -7.77 28.04 13.74
C ASP A 33 -7.60 26.83 12.81
N ILE A 34 -6.50 26.09 12.99
CA ILE A 34 -6.18 24.90 12.17
C ILE A 34 -7.23 23.80 12.38
N ASN A 35 -7.68 23.55 13.61
CA ASN A 35 -8.57 22.42 13.91
C ASN A 35 -9.95 22.65 13.30
N GLU A 36 -10.45 23.89 13.36
CA GLU A 36 -11.72 24.28 12.76
C GLU A 36 -11.61 24.33 11.22
N ALA A 37 -10.46 24.74 10.67
CA ALA A 37 -10.20 24.64 9.23
C ALA A 37 -10.17 23.19 8.73
N VAL A 38 -9.53 22.27 9.46
CA VAL A 38 -9.56 20.83 9.15
C VAL A 38 -10.99 20.30 9.21
N ALA A 39 -11.78 20.69 10.22
CA ALA A 39 -13.18 20.31 10.32
C ALA A 39 -14.00 20.80 9.12
N LEU A 40 -13.78 22.04 8.65
CA LEU A 40 -14.46 22.56 7.45
C LEU A 40 -14.03 21.81 6.19
N LEU A 41 -12.73 21.60 6.01
CA LEU A 41 -12.17 20.89 4.84
C LEU A 41 -12.56 19.40 4.80
N THR A 42 -12.86 18.80 5.95
CA THR A 42 -13.29 17.38 6.05
C THR A 42 -14.81 17.20 6.08
N ASN A 43 -15.56 18.19 6.56
CA ASN A 43 -17.02 18.12 6.67
C ASN A 43 -17.74 18.67 5.42
N GLU A 44 -17.05 19.44 4.54
CA GLU A 44 -17.53 19.78 3.19
C GLU A 44 -17.32 18.63 2.17
N SER A 45 -17.72 17.41 2.55
CA SER A 45 -18.08 16.37 1.58
C SER A 45 -19.60 16.17 1.50
N PRO A 46 -20.34 17.10 0.88
CA PRO A 46 -21.46 16.75 0.03
C PRO A 46 -21.03 16.97 -1.42
N GLY A 47 -20.43 15.94 -2.01
CA GLY A 47 -20.24 15.84 -3.46
C GLY A 47 -19.05 16.63 -3.99
N LEU A 48 -17.92 15.94 -4.16
CA LEU A 48 -17.12 16.13 -5.36
C LEU A 48 -17.99 15.73 -6.56
N GLY A 49 -18.87 16.65 -6.96
CA GLY A 49 -19.38 16.71 -8.29
C GLY A 49 -18.19 16.96 -9.21
N TYR A 50 -17.62 15.87 -9.72
CA TYR A 50 -17.14 15.91 -11.10
C TYR A 50 -18.34 16.33 -11.94
N GLY A 51 -18.45 17.63 -12.19
CA GLY A 51 -19.34 18.20 -13.20
C GLY A 51 -18.82 17.79 -14.56
N TYR A 52 -19.03 16.51 -14.91
CA TYR A 52 -19.39 16.20 -16.29
C TYR A 52 -20.87 16.58 -16.41
N GLU A 53 -21.14 17.69 -17.08
CA GLU A 53 -22.48 17.97 -17.61
C GLU A 53 -22.95 16.71 -18.36
N PRO A 54 -24.06 16.06 -17.99
CA PRO A 54 -24.71 15.11 -18.87
C PRO A 54 -25.35 15.95 -19.98
N MET A 55 -24.67 16.07 -21.11
CA MET A 55 -25.32 16.60 -22.31
C MET A 55 -26.44 15.62 -22.66
N GLU A 56 -27.67 16.03 -22.34
CA GLU A 56 -28.93 15.41 -22.70
C GLU A 56 -28.97 15.17 -24.21
N SER A 57 -28.47 14.01 -24.64
CA SER A 57 -28.63 13.52 -25.99
C SER A 57 -29.93 12.73 -26.04
N GLY A 58 -31.05 13.45 -26.15
CA GLY A 58 -32.23 12.88 -26.77
C GLY A 58 -32.03 12.90 -28.29
N PRO A 59 -32.24 11.76 -28.97
CA PRO A 59 -32.87 11.85 -30.28
C PRO A 59 -34.02 10.86 -30.40
N ALA A 60 -35.16 11.37 -30.83
CA ALA A 60 -36.19 10.60 -31.52
C ALA A 60 -36.77 11.48 -32.64
N PRO A 61 -37.39 10.89 -33.66
CA PRO A 61 -36.79 10.03 -34.66
C PRO A 61 -36.83 10.71 -36.05
N GLY A 62 -36.10 10.13 -37.01
CA GLY A 62 -35.83 10.75 -38.31
C GLY A 62 -37.03 11.04 -39.19
N LEU A 63 -36.82 11.97 -40.13
CA LEU A 63 -37.45 11.97 -41.45
C LEU A 63 -36.72 12.98 -42.36
N GLY A 64 -36.36 12.55 -43.58
CA GLY A 64 -36.48 13.40 -44.76
C GLY A 64 -35.23 14.08 -45.34
N SER A 65 -34.81 13.52 -46.48
CA SER A 65 -34.69 14.20 -47.78
C SER A 65 -33.53 15.19 -48.07
N SER A 66 -32.71 14.75 -49.04
CA SER A 66 -32.33 15.46 -50.28
C SER A 66 -31.57 16.80 -50.22
N GLY A 67 -30.49 16.89 -51.02
CA GLY A 67 -30.11 18.16 -51.65
C GLY A 67 -28.63 18.37 -51.85
N GLU A 68 -28.23 18.40 -53.13
CA GLU A 68 -26.97 18.80 -53.73
C GLU A 68 -26.45 20.19 -53.28
N GLY A 69 -25.16 20.47 -53.49
CA GLY A 69 -24.69 21.86 -53.51
C GLY A 69 -23.20 22.08 -53.32
N GLU A 70 -22.50 22.11 -54.45
CA GLU A 70 -21.18 22.66 -54.77
C GLU A 70 -20.78 23.97 -54.03
N ASN A 71 -19.48 24.18 -53.73
CA ASN A 71 -18.65 25.26 -54.31
C ASN A 71 -17.34 25.53 -53.52
N SER A 72 -16.32 25.81 -54.32
CA SER A 72 -14.94 26.25 -54.12
C SER A 72 -14.67 27.36 -53.10
N GLY A 73 -13.43 27.38 -52.58
CA GLY A 73 -12.59 28.58 -52.70
C GLY A 73 -11.87 29.12 -51.46
N ARG A 74 -10.55 28.87 -51.43
CA ARG A 74 -9.44 29.84 -51.18
C ARG A 74 -9.18 30.48 -49.79
N THR A 75 -7.89 30.44 -49.47
CA THR A 75 -6.98 31.45 -48.85
C THR A 75 -6.86 31.62 -47.33
N GLY A 76 -5.59 31.63 -46.86
CA GLY A 76 -5.09 32.44 -45.74
C GLY A 76 -4.70 31.64 -44.48
N THR A 77 -3.43 31.22 -44.31
CA THR A 77 -2.37 31.88 -43.49
C THR A 77 -2.59 31.92 -41.97
N GLY A 78 -1.71 31.23 -41.24
CA GLY A 78 -1.55 31.24 -39.77
C GLY A 78 -1.68 29.81 -39.23
N GLY A 79 -0.64 29.10 -38.79
CA GLY A 79 0.53 29.52 -38.04
C GLY A 79 0.35 29.18 -36.57
N PHE A 80 0.28 27.88 -36.24
CA PHE A 80 0.66 27.26 -34.95
C PHE A 80 0.41 25.75 -35.06
N ASP A 81 1.47 24.94 -35.12
CA ASP A 81 1.35 23.49 -34.94
C ASP A 81 0.97 23.21 -33.48
N PRO A 82 -0.10 22.45 -33.20
CA PRO A 82 -0.29 21.90 -31.86
C PRO A 82 0.85 20.91 -31.57
N PRO A 83 1.39 20.86 -30.34
CA PRO A 83 2.35 19.83 -29.99
C PRO A 83 1.72 18.45 -30.25
N PRO A 84 2.51 17.44 -30.65
CA PRO A 84 1.99 16.10 -30.89
C PRO A 84 1.17 15.66 -29.68
N ALA A 85 -0.07 15.23 -29.92
CA ALA A 85 -0.90 14.59 -28.92
C ALA A 85 -0.01 13.54 -28.23
N TYR A 86 0.08 13.65 -26.91
CA TYR A 86 0.82 12.71 -26.09
C TYR A 86 0.42 11.30 -26.55
N HIS A 87 1.42 10.54 -26.96
CA HIS A 87 1.25 9.14 -27.27
C HIS A 87 0.75 8.50 -25.98
N ASP A 88 -0.52 8.12 -25.95
CA ASP A 88 -1.04 7.17 -24.99
C ASP A 88 -0.15 5.93 -25.10
N VAL A 89 0.81 5.82 -24.18
CA VAL A 89 1.48 4.56 -23.87
C VAL A 89 0.58 3.82 -22.89
N VAL A 90 -0.63 3.48 -23.35
CA VAL A 90 -1.40 2.39 -22.78
C VAL A 90 -0.93 1.12 -23.47
N ASP A 91 0.05 0.43 -22.85
CA ASP A 91 0.08 -1.02 -22.88
C ASP A 91 1.07 -1.55 -21.83
N SER A 92 0.54 -1.77 -20.63
CA SER A 92 0.91 -2.90 -19.80
C SER A 92 -0.25 -3.22 -18.86
N GLU A 93 -1.45 -3.44 -19.43
CA GLU A 93 -2.45 -4.28 -18.79
C GLU A 93 -2.47 -5.63 -19.51
N ARG A 94 -1.80 -6.64 -18.92
CA ARG A 94 -2.32 -8.01 -18.86
C ARG A 94 -1.40 -8.94 -18.06
N SER A 95 -1.73 -9.06 -16.78
CA SER A 95 -1.86 -10.37 -16.15
C SER A 95 -2.91 -10.25 -15.07
N ASN A 96 -4.18 -10.30 -15.50
CA ASN A 96 -5.26 -10.80 -14.66
C ASN A 96 -4.95 -12.27 -14.38
N ASP A 97 -4.26 -12.54 -13.28
CA ASP A 97 -4.31 -13.86 -12.67
C ASP A 97 -5.33 -13.80 -11.55
N GLU A 98 -6.47 -14.41 -11.86
CA GLU A 98 -7.64 -14.63 -11.04
C GLU A 98 -7.27 -15.57 -9.88
N ASN A 99 -6.55 -15.08 -8.86
CA ASN A 99 -6.36 -15.80 -7.60
C ASN A 99 -5.93 -14.87 -6.44
N GLY A 100 -6.89 -14.51 -5.58
CA GLY A 100 -6.62 -14.25 -4.16
C GLY A 100 -6.11 -12.86 -3.75
N ASN A 101 -6.93 -11.84 -3.92
CA ASN A 101 -7.04 -10.67 -3.02
C ASN A 101 -5.72 -9.93 -2.68
N CYS A 102 -5.12 -9.25 -3.65
CA CYS A 102 -4.16 -8.17 -3.42
C CYS A 102 -4.95 -6.87 -3.18
N SER A 103 -5.57 -6.72 -2.01
CA SER A 103 -6.29 -5.47 -1.68
C SER A 103 -5.31 -4.31 -1.47
N GLY A 104 -5.10 -3.51 -2.51
CA GLY A 104 -5.12 -2.04 -2.45
C GLY A 104 -4.10 -1.33 -1.56
N GLY A 105 -2.99 -1.97 -1.19
CA GLY A 105 -1.81 -1.27 -0.67
C GLY A 105 -0.94 -0.84 -1.85
N SER A 106 -0.41 0.38 -1.81
CA SER A 106 0.76 0.77 -2.61
C SER A 106 1.73 -0.42 -2.73
N MET A 107 2.25 -0.69 -3.93
CA MET A 107 3.26 -1.74 -4.18
C MET A 107 4.58 -1.48 -3.39
N GLU A 108 4.60 -0.43 -2.57
CA GLU A 108 5.72 0.01 -1.76
C GLU A 108 5.84 -0.77 -0.45
N PHE A 109 7.09 -0.99 -0.05
CA PHE A 109 7.40 -1.62 1.22
C PHE A 109 7.12 -0.67 2.42
N PRO A 110 6.46 -1.13 3.50
CA PRO A 110 6.05 -0.31 4.64
C PRO A 110 7.25 0.03 5.54
N THR A 111 8.06 0.99 5.09
CA THR A 111 9.34 1.35 5.70
C THR A 111 9.21 1.83 7.15
N THR A 112 8.15 2.59 7.48
CA THR A 112 7.88 3.02 8.86
C THR A 112 7.69 1.84 9.81
N ASN A 113 6.95 0.81 9.36
CA ASN A 113 6.73 -0.40 10.15
C ASN A 113 8.01 -1.22 10.32
N LEU A 114 8.88 -1.24 9.32
CA LEU A 114 10.18 -1.88 9.44
C LEU A 114 11.02 -1.24 10.55
N TYR A 115 11.17 0.09 10.54
CA TYR A 115 11.98 0.78 11.56
C TYR A 115 11.41 0.59 12.97
N GLU A 116 10.08 0.66 13.10
CA GLU A 116 9.42 0.36 14.37
C GLU A 116 9.72 -1.07 14.83
N LEU A 117 9.59 -2.06 13.94
CA LEU A 117 9.86 -3.46 14.26
C LEU A 117 11.33 -3.66 14.65
N GLU A 118 12.27 -3.09 13.92
CA GLU A 118 13.70 -3.17 14.23
C GLU A 118 14.00 -2.63 15.63
N SER A 119 13.42 -1.47 15.99
CA SER A 119 13.61 -0.86 17.31
C SER A 119 13.15 -1.76 18.46
N ARG A 120 12.13 -2.60 18.22
CA ARG A 120 11.55 -3.52 19.22
C ARG A 120 12.21 -4.90 19.21
N VAL A 121 12.75 -5.34 18.08
CA VAL A 121 13.41 -6.65 17.93
C VAL A 121 14.84 -6.60 18.48
N PHE A 122 15.61 -5.56 18.16
CA PHE A 122 17.05 -5.47 18.47
C PHE A 122 17.35 -4.90 19.87
N THR A 123 16.45 -5.10 20.83
CA THR A 123 16.64 -4.76 22.25
C THR A 123 16.56 -6.00 23.13
N ASP A 124 17.05 -5.88 24.36
CA ASP A 124 17.00 -6.95 25.37
C ASP A 124 15.55 -7.21 25.83
N HIS A 125 14.81 -6.14 26.10
CA HIS A 125 13.39 -6.19 26.48
C HIS A 125 12.49 -6.06 25.24
N TRP A 126 12.60 -7.03 24.35
CA TRP A 126 11.87 -7.02 23.09
C TRP A 126 10.35 -7.17 23.27
N SER A 127 9.61 -6.59 22.34
CA SER A 127 8.15 -6.70 22.26
C SER A 127 7.75 -6.71 20.79
N ILE A 128 7.60 -7.89 20.21
CA ILE A 128 7.38 -8.06 18.77
C ILE A 128 5.88 -8.02 18.50
N PRO A 129 5.38 -7.01 17.76
CA PRO A 129 3.98 -6.99 17.33
C PRO A 129 3.71 -8.19 16.41
N TYR A 130 2.66 -8.95 16.68
CA TYR A 130 2.40 -10.24 16.03
C TYR A 130 1.01 -10.31 15.38
N LYS A 131 0.23 -9.23 15.40
CA LYS A 131 -1.04 -9.17 14.66
C LYS A 131 -0.78 -8.84 13.19
N ARG A 132 -1.73 -9.24 12.35
CA ARG A 132 -1.64 -9.06 10.89
C ARG A 132 -1.59 -7.58 10.49
N GLU A 133 -2.28 -6.73 11.24
CA GLU A 133 -2.38 -5.29 11.01
C GLU A 133 -1.24 -4.49 11.66
N GLU A 134 -0.37 -5.18 12.40
CA GLU A 134 0.80 -4.61 13.06
C GLU A 134 2.08 -4.79 12.21
N SER A 135 3.19 -4.28 12.72
CA SER A 135 4.41 -4.07 11.94
C SER A 135 5.02 -5.36 11.36
N LEU A 136 5.02 -6.48 12.10
CA LEU A 136 5.48 -7.76 11.55
C LEU A 136 4.55 -8.27 10.43
N GLY A 137 3.23 -8.25 10.66
CA GLY A 137 2.25 -8.71 9.69
C GLY A 137 2.26 -7.89 8.40
N LYS A 138 2.30 -6.55 8.53
CA LYS A 138 2.42 -5.63 7.39
C LYS A 138 3.69 -5.85 6.58
N CYS A 139 4.83 -5.99 7.23
CA CYS A 139 6.10 -6.25 6.54
C CYS A 139 6.07 -7.61 5.81
N LEU A 140 5.51 -8.65 6.43
CA LEU A 140 5.36 -9.97 5.79
C LEU A 140 4.48 -9.90 4.55
N ILE A 141 3.29 -9.31 4.65
CA ILE A 141 2.34 -9.18 3.53
C ILE A 141 2.96 -8.39 2.38
N ALA A 142 3.59 -7.24 2.67
CA ALA A 142 4.24 -6.42 1.65
C ALA A 142 5.41 -7.15 0.99
N SER A 143 6.24 -7.84 1.78
CA SER A 143 7.33 -8.68 1.25
C SER A 143 6.81 -9.76 0.33
N THR A 144 5.70 -10.43 0.69
CA THR A 144 5.08 -11.47 -0.14
C THR A 144 4.57 -10.89 -1.44
N CYS A 145 3.95 -9.70 -1.41
CA CYS A 145 3.49 -9.01 -2.60
C CYS A 145 4.66 -8.65 -3.53
N LEU A 146 5.72 -8.04 -2.99
CA LEU A 146 6.94 -7.74 -3.75
C LEU A 146 7.62 -8.99 -4.29
N ALA A 147 7.64 -10.07 -3.50
CA ALA A 147 8.15 -11.36 -3.92
C ALA A 147 7.35 -11.88 -5.10
N ARG A 148 6.01 -11.90 -5.09
CA ARG A 148 5.20 -12.35 -6.23
C ARG A 148 5.55 -11.67 -7.56
N HIS A 149 5.91 -10.39 -7.51
CA HIS A 149 6.23 -9.59 -8.69
C HIS A 149 7.74 -9.59 -9.04
N GLY A 150 8.57 -10.35 -8.30
CA GLY A 150 10.02 -10.38 -8.50
C GLY A 150 10.74 -9.10 -8.10
N LEU A 151 10.11 -8.23 -7.31
CA LEU A 151 10.63 -6.93 -6.88
C LEU A 151 11.27 -6.96 -5.49
N ALA A 152 11.20 -8.08 -4.77
CA ALA A 152 11.68 -8.18 -3.39
C ALA A 152 13.18 -7.90 -3.22
N GLU A 153 14.00 -8.21 -4.24
CA GLU A 153 15.45 -7.91 -4.24
C GLU A 153 15.77 -6.49 -4.74
N ALA A 154 14.83 -5.85 -5.45
CA ALA A 154 14.99 -4.47 -5.93
C ALA A 154 14.70 -3.44 -4.83
N ASP A 155 13.87 -3.80 -3.86
CA ASP A 155 13.57 -2.96 -2.70
C ASP A 155 14.54 -3.25 -1.54
N GLU A 156 15.41 -2.27 -1.24
CA GLU A 156 16.44 -2.39 -0.19
C GLU A 156 15.83 -2.61 1.22
N ASN A 157 14.65 -2.06 1.49
CA ASN A 157 14.00 -2.22 2.79
C ASN A 157 13.40 -3.62 2.94
N CYS A 158 12.76 -4.13 1.87
CA CYS A 158 12.26 -5.50 1.79
C CYS A 158 13.40 -6.51 1.99
N LYS A 159 14.50 -6.33 1.26
CA LYS A 159 15.69 -7.16 1.42
C LYS A 159 16.24 -7.13 2.84
N ARG A 160 16.41 -5.93 3.41
CA ARG A 160 16.86 -5.76 4.80
C ARG A 160 15.95 -6.45 5.80
N PHE A 161 14.63 -6.38 5.59
CA PHE A 161 13.67 -7.08 6.43
C PHE A 161 13.85 -8.59 6.33
N MET A 162 13.91 -9.15 5.12
CA MET A 162 14.06 -10.59 4.87
C MET A 162 15.38 -11.16 5.40
N ASP A 163 16.48 -10.42 5.23
CA ASP A 163 17.82 -10.91 5.58
C ASP A 163 18.19 -10.73 7.05
N ARG A 164 17.56 -9.76 7.74
CA ARG A 164 18.01 -9.34 9.08
C ARG A 164 16.91 -9.26 10.11
N CYS A 165 15.89 -8.43 9.88
CA CYS A 165 14.88 -8.13 10.91
C CYS A 165 13.96 -9.33 11.15
N MET A 166 13.45 -9.94 10.08
CA MET A 166 12.53 -11.07 10.13
C MET A 166 13.14 -12.32 10.79
N PRO A 167 14.36 -12.79 10.42
CA PRO A 167 14.95 -13.95 11.07
C PRO A 167 15.16 -13.74 12.57
N GLU A 168 15.59 -12.54 12.99
CA GLU A 168 15.76 -12.22 14.41
C GLU A 168 14.43 -12.21 15.16
N ALA A 169 13.39 -11.63 14.56
CA ALA A 169 12.05 -11.59 15.13
C ALA A 169 11.51 -13.01 15.36
N PHE A 170 11.54 -13.87 14.34
CA PHE A 170 11.07 -15.26 14.49
C PHE A 170 11.94 -16.06 15.44
N LYS A 171 13.27 -15.89 15.44
CA LYS A 171 14.14 -16.53 16.44
C LYS A 171 13.66 -16.20 17.87
N LYS A 172 13.37 -14.94 18.18
CA LYS A 172 12.88 -14.55 19.51
C LYS A 172 11.47 -15.07 19.82
N LEU A 173 10.55 -14.99 18.85
CA LEU A 173 9.17 -15.49 18.98
C LEU A 173 9.09 -17.01 19.16
N LEU A 174 10.10 -17.74 18.68
CA LEU A 174 10.11 -19.19 18.63
C LEU A 174 10.98 -19.76 19.76
N THR A 175 12.21 -19.27 19.95
CA THR A 175 13.20 -19.95 20.80
C THR A 175 13.35 -19.37 22.19
N SER A 176 12.73 -18.22 22.49
CA SER A 176 12.87 -17.61 23.81
C SER A 176 12.18 -18.43 24.89
N SER A 177 12.74 -18.48 26.10
CA SER A 177 12.09 -19.12 27.25
C SER A 177 10.73 -18.51 27.59
N ALA A 178 10.48 -17.25 27.18
CA ALA A 178 9.20 -16.58 27.35
C ALA A 178 8.04 -17.27 26.62
N VAL A 179 8.34 -17.96 25.51
CA VAL A 179 7.33 -18.59 24.63
C VAL A 179 6.49 -19.61 25.39
N HIS A 180 7.09 -20.37 26.30
CA HIS A 180 6.42 -21.38 27.12
C HIS A 180 5.47 -20.79 28.17
N LYS A 181 5.57 -19.49 28.44
CA LYS A 181 4.76 -18.79 29.45
C LYS A 181 3.64 -17.97 28.83
N TRP A 182 3.59 -17.87 27.51
CA TRP A 182 2.56 -17.12 26.81
C TRP A 182 1.24 -17.88 26.78
N GLY A 183 0.13 -17.13 26.83
CA GLY A 183 -1.20 -17.70 26.69
C GLY A 183 -1.50 -18.10 25.24
N THR A 184 -2.51 -18.95 25.06
CA THR A 184 -2.93 -19.51 23.77
C THR A 184 -3.18 -18.43 22.71
N GLU A 185 -3.76 -17.29 23.07
CA GLU A 185 -4.01 -16.16 22.16
C GLU A 185 -2.72 -15.67 21.48
N ILE A 186 -1.62 -15.61 22.23
CA ILE A 186 -0.32 -15.16 21.68
C ILE A 186 0.23 -16.24 20.75
N HIS A 187 0.12 -17.52 21.12
CA HIS A 187 0.55 -18.63 20.25
C HIS A 187 -0.23 -18.65 18.93
N GLU A 188 -1.55 -18.42 18.97
CA GLU A 188 -2.39 -18.31 17.77
C GLU A 188 -1.98 -17.12 16.90
N GLY A 189 -1.67 -15.98 17.51
CA GLY A 189 -1.12 -14.82 16.80
C GLY A 189 0.18 -15.14 16.08
N ILE A 190 1.12 -15.80 16.77
CA ILE A 190 2.41 -16.22 16.19
C ILE A 190 2.20 -17.25 15.08
N TYR A 191 1.27 -18.20 15.25
CA TYR A 191 0.93 -19.16 14.21
C TYR A 191 0.45 -18.45 12.93
N ASN A 192 -0.40 -17.42 13.04
CA ASN A 192 -0.80 -16.62 11.89
C ASN A 192 0.40 -15.94 11.22
N MET A 193 1.38 -15.44 11.97
CA MET A 193 2.62 -14.86 11.40
C MET A 193 3.48 -15.91 10.71
N LEU A 194 3.55 -17.13 11.24
CA LEU A 194 4.22 -18.26 10.60
C LEU A 194 3.57 -18.65 9.27
N MET A 195 2.24 -18.61 9.18
CA MET A 195 1.54 -18.85 7.92
C MET A 195 1.93 -17.82 6.85
N LEU A 196 2.00 -16.53 7.22
CA LEU A 196 2.47 -15.47 6.32
C LEU A 196 3.94 -15.66 5.92
N LEU A 197 4.79 -16.10 6.86
CA LEU A 197 6.18 -16.44 6.57
C LEU A 197 6.28 -17.58 5.54
N VAL A 198 5.53 -18.66 5.74
CA VAL A 198 5.51 -19.79 4.80
C VAL A 198 5.06 -19.34 3.41
N GLU A 199 4.05 -18.48 3.33
CA GLU A 199 3.60 -17.89 2.06
C GLU A 199 4.70 -17.09 1.37
N LEU A 200 5.41 -16.22 2.11
CA LEU A 200 6.55 -15.47 1.58
C LEU A 200 7.65 -16.40 1.05
N VAL A 201 8.02 -17.42 1.81
CA VAL A 201 9.06 -18.39 1.39
C VAL A 201 8.62 -19.16 0.15
N ALA A 202 7.34 -19.54 0.07
CA ALA A 202 6.80 -20.24 -1.08
C ALA A 202 6.88 -19.40 -2.37
N GLU A 203 6.75 -18.07 -2.27
CA GLU A 203 6.95 -17.18 -3.43
C GLU A 203 8.43 -16.98 -3.75
N ARG A 204 9.28 -16.76 -2.74
CA ARG A 204 10.71 -16.52 -2.93
C ARG A 204 11.48 -17.74 -3.43
N VAL A 205 11.04 -18.97 -3.11
CA VAL A 205 11.72 -20.21 -3.57
C VAL A 205 11.59 -20.42 -5.08
N LYS A 206 10.61 -19.77 -5.73
CA LYS A 206 10.41 -19.83 -7.19
C LYS A 206 11.42 -18.97 -7.95
N GLN A 207 12.20 -18.15 -7.25
CA GLN A 207 13.10 -17.15 -7.82
C GLN A 207 14.55 -17.44 -7.48
N ASP A 208 15.43 -17.18 -8.45
CA ASP A 208 16.87 -17.29 -8.25
C ASP A 208 17.48 -15.97 -7.75
N PRO A 209 18.41 -16.01 -6.78
CA PRO A 209 18.89 -17.20 -6.07
C PRO A 209 17.91 -17.66 -4.96
N VAL A 210 17.88 -18.97 -4.72
CA VAL A 210 17.07 -19.58 -3.66
C VAL A 210 17.43 -18.98 -2.29
N PRO A 211 16.46 -18.50 -1.48
CA PRO A 211 16.75 -17.82 -0.22
C PRO A 211 17.06 -18.83 0.90
N VAL A 212 18.31 -19.25 0.98
CA VAL A 212 18.80 -20.19 2.00
C VAL A 212 18.59 -19.70 3.44
N ASN A 213 18.66 -18.37 3.66
CA ASN A 213 18.46 -17.77 4.97
C ASN A 213 17.02 -17.95 5.47
N LEU A 214 16.04 -17.84 4.57
CA LEU A 214 14.63 -18.02 4.91
C LEU A 214 14.29 -19.49 5.23
N MET A 215 14.93 -20.44 4.54
CA MET A 215 14.82 -21.86 4.86
C MET A 215 15.36 -22.20 6.27
N GLY A 216 16.37 -21.46 6.73
CA GLY A 216 16.88 -21.56 8.10
C GLY A 216 15.81 -21.24 9.15
N VAL A 217 14.96 -20.22 8.89
CA VAL A 217 13.87 -19.84 9.81
C VAL A 217 12.80 -20.92 9.90
N LEU A 218 12.43 -21.54 8.77
CA LEU A 218 11.48 -22.67 8.78
C LEU A 218 12.01 -23.88 9.57
N THR A 219 13.33 -24.09 9.59
CA THR A 219 13.95 -25.18 10.37
C THR A 219 13.84 -24.93 11.88
N MET A 220 13.79 -23.67 12.33
CA MET A 220 13.59 -23.34 13.74
C MET A 220 12.20 -23.78 14.25
N VAL A 221 11.17 -23.71 13.40
CA VAL A 221 9.81 -24.19 13.72
C VAL A 221 9.81 -25.68 14.04
N ARG A 222 10.53 -26.49 13.25
CA ARG A 222 10.67 -27.94 13.47
C ARG A 222 11.35 -28.25 14.81
N THR A 223 12.34 -27.46 15.19
CA THR A 223 13.09 -27.67 16.43
C THR A 223 12.19 -27.48 17.65
N LEU A 224 11.23 -26.54 17.60
CA LEU A 224 10.23 -26.37 18.65
C LEU A 224 9.16 -27.45 18.65
N ALA A 225 8.66 -27.84 17.47
CA ALA A 225 7.70 -28.94 17.38
C ALA A 225 8.25 -30.26 17.95
N MET A 226 9.57 -30.49 17.83
CA MET A 226 10.26 -31.64 18.42
C MET A 226 10.60 -31.45 19.91
N SER A 227 10.58 -30.21 20.42
CA SER A 227 10.85 -29.87 21.83
C SER A 227 9.58 -29.76 22.68
N VAL A 228 8.39 -29.82 22.08
CA VAL A 228 7.09 -29.86 22.77
C VAL A 228 6.59 -31.32 22.76
N PRO A 229 6.84 -32.11 23.83
CA PRO A 229 6.43 -33.51 23.90
C PRO A 229 4.90 -33.76 23.99
N GLU A 230 4.05 -32.72 24.00
CA GLU A 230 2.62 -32.85 24.37
C GLU A 230 1.60 -32.85 23.20
N MET A 231 2.01 -32.89 21.93
CA MET A 231 1.07 -33.00 20.80
C MET A 231 0.96 -34.42 20.21
N HIS A 232 1.25 -35.46 21.00
CA HIS A 232 1.00 -36.87 20.63
C HIS A 232 -0.33 -37.43 21.19
N GLN A 233 -1.25 -36.56 21.61
CA GLN A 233 -2.46 -37.00 22.31
C GLN A 233 -3.75 -36.49 21.65
N TYR A 234 -3.90 -36.72 20.35
CA TYR A 234 -5.24 -36.80 19.73
C TYR A 234 -5.28 -38.01 18.78
N PRO A 235 -6.07 -39.06 19.10
CA PRO A 235 -6.23 -40.21 18.22
C PRO A 235 -7.08 -39.82 17.01
N VAL A 236 -6.71 -40.42 15.89
CA VAL A 236 -7.44 -40.47 14.61
C VAL A 236 -8.83 -41.05 14.81
#